data_AF-A0A0D0QVC6-F1
#
_entry.id   AF-A0A0D0QVC6-F1
#
_cell.length_a   1.000
_cell.length_b   1.000
_cell.length_c   1.000
_cell.angle_alpha   90.00
_cell.angle_beta   90.00
_cell.angle_gamma   90.00
#
_symmetry.space_group_name_H-M   'P 1'
#
loop_
_entity.id
_entity.type
_entity.pdbx_description
1 polymer ?
#
loop_
_entity_poly.entity_id
_entity_poly.type
_entity_poly.pdbx_seq_one_letter_code
_entity_poly.pdbx_strand_id
1 'polypeptide(L)'
;MRFIWLTFVFLLFFQHPAHADVVDLTNKAKAQAYEDYYPLIARYKGTSGVTFESYSTYWNETKLAQLEQELLKNKHGAELSLLGSVKIFPDYPAGQNVLGQYFAQYQVSPKLALLPNRYIHLYGGNEWTTVEEMTTTLAHEYGHHFTYYYLLNKEQRRPNEWLQSQYAAARQLFRYPSVHADGSGKYEWYMPEILAEDYVQLFGSPNALKGHMQMNAQLPTPFELQTLQTYWKNQLGAPYEPMPPLSLLLTNYTVKNNVYSLKLYTYADTTAYLNAQDGQGRYASVYIGSVPKGINEMTYDGAKLNSQISWLFRSTIVDTALFRVIQPTTKGFNRGSATLRVSYESIQSLVAAPPLFPDVVGEELQEAARLLYERGIIAGFPDGTYRPNERISRRHAALMLIRDLQLTLPEGYAVKAQDVKPTDPWYKEMAIAEAYGLLTGYNGKLYPNEYMTRAQMAAILTRVYADVYEQPTTNVSFFDVPPSHWAYRAINTLYSNGITINNPYRPNDIVTRGQFALFLKRTLDKK
;
A
#
# COMPACT_ATOMS: atom_id res chain seq x y z
N MET A 1 8.99 33.00 -57.04
CA MET A 1 7.79 33.00 -56.17
C MET A 1 8.03 32.01 -55.04
N ARG A 2 7.63 32.40 -53.83
CA ARG A 2 8.09 31.90 -52.53
C ARG A 2 7.81 30.41 -52.31
N PHE A 3 8.83 29.65 -51.92
CA PHE A 3 8.63 28.38 -51.21
C PHE A 3 8.59 28.68 -49.70
N ILE A 4 7.48 28.29 -49.08
CA ILE A 4 7.19 28.45 -47.65
C ILE A 4 8.03 27.41 -46.90
N TRP A 5 8.91 27.90 -46.02
CA TRP A 5 9.52 27.09 -44.97
C TRP A 5 8.44 26.78 -43.92
N LEU A 6 8.03 25.51 -43.83
CA LEU A 6 7.24 24.99 -42.72
C LEU A 6 8.20 24.30 -41.76
N THR A 7 8.64 25.06 -40.76
CA THR A 7 9.39 24.55 -39.60
C THR A 7 8.44 23.70 -38.77
N PHE A 8 8.46 22.38 -38.95
CA PHE A 8 7.85 21.46 -38.01
C PHE A 8 8.79 21.29 -36.81
N VAL A 9 8.49 21.99 -35.73
CA VAL A 9 9.04 21.66 -34.41
C VAL A 9 8.33 20.38 -33.94
N PHE A 10 8.88 19.24 -34.32
CA PHE A 10 8.58 17.97 -33.67
C PHE A 10 9.35 17.94 -32.35
N LEU A 11 8.72 18.34 -31.24
CA LEU A 11 9.15 17.93 -29.91
C LEU A 11 8.67 16.49 -29.68
N LEU A 12 9.34 15.56 -30.37
CA LEU A 12 9.29 14.14 -30.05
C LEU A 12 10.18 13.91 -28.83
N PHE A 13 9.66 14.14 -27.63
CA PHE A 13 10.23 13.50 -26.44
C PHE A 13 9.82 12.03 -26.46
N PHE A 14 10.52 11.24 -27.29
CA PHE A 14 10.69 9.83 -26.96
C PHE A 14 11.43 9.82 -25.63
N GLN A 15 10.76 9.48 -24.53
CA GLN A 15 11.45 9.20 -23.28
C GLN A 15 12.34 7.98 -23.52
N HIS A 16 13.62 8.21 -23.82
CA HIS A 16 14.66 7.31 -23.39
C HIS A 16 14.54 7.19 -21.86
N PRO A 17 14.75 6.00 -21.26
CA PRO A 17 14.64 5.83 -19.81
C PRO A 17 15.69 6.72 -19.16
N ALA A 18 15.25 7.88 -18.72
CA ALA A 18 16.08 8.81 -17.97
C ALA A 18 16.14 8.28 -16.53
N HIS A 19 17.34 8.20 -15.98
CA HIS A 19 17.67 7.50 -14.76
C HIS A 19 18.50 8.38 -13.83
N ALA A 20 18.77 7.89 -12.63
CA ALA A 20 19.30 8.64 -11.50
C ALA A 20 20.33 7.76 -10.79
N ASP A 21 21.62 8.12 -10.78
CA ASP A 21 22.66 7.18 -10.32
C ASP A 21 23.15 7.44 -8.90
N VAL A 22 23.67 6.38 -8.27
CA VAL A 22 24.55 6.49 -7.11
C VAL A 22 26.02 6.41 -7.48
N VAL A 23 26.79 7.43 -7.09
CA VAL A 23 28.24 7.48 -7.27
C VAL A 23 28.95 7.22 -5.94
N ASP A 24 29.54 6.03 -5.77
CA ASP A 24 30.42 5.73 -4.62
C ASP A 24 31.82 6.35 -4.83
N LEU A 25 32.15 7.33 -4.00
CA LEU A 25 33.42 8.05 -4.04
C LEU A 25 34.51 7.45 -3.14
N THR A 26 34.23 6.36 -2.41
CA THR A 26 35.15 5.81 -1.39
C THR A 26 36.48 5.33 -1.98
N ASN A 27 36.46 4.87 -3.24
CA ASN A 27 37.63 4.31 -3.93
C ASN A 27 37.93 4.94 -5.29
N LYS A 28 37.20 6.00 -5.69
CA LYS A 28 37.44 6.68 -6.97
C LYS A 28 38.47 7.79 -6.77
N ALA A 29 39.46 7.89 -7.68
CA ALA A 29 40.25 9.11 -7.80
C ALA A 29 39.29 10.28 -7.99
N LYS A 30 39.55 11.44 -7.35
CA LYS A 30 38.68 12.62 -7.49
C LYS A 30 38.53 12.92 -8.99
N ALA A 31 37.36 12.60 -9.55
CA ALA A 31 36.99 13.06 -10.87
C ALA A 31 36.99 14.60 -10.84
N GLN A 32 37.28 15.23 -11.98
CA GLN A 32 37.07 16.67 -12.11
C GLN A 32 35.63 16.99 -11.70
N ALA A 33 35.45 17.99 -10.85
CA ALA A 33 34.12 18.37 -10.38
C ALA A 33 33.35 19.00 -11.54
N TYR A 34 32.08 18.62 -11.74
CA TYR A 34 31.26 19.25 -12.79
C TYR A 34 31.18 20.76 -12.56
N GLU A 35 31.16 21.17 -11.31
CA GLU A 35 31.20 22.53 -10.81
C GLU A 35 32.35 23.37 -11.37
N ASP A 36 33.46 22.76 -11.78
CA ASP A 36 34.61 23.46 -12.35
C ASP A 36 34.32 23.96 -13.79
N TYR A 37 33.32 23.40 -14.46
CA TYR A 37 32.96 23.71 -15.85
C TYR A 37 31.85 24.75 -15.99
N TYR A 38 31.13 25.07 -14.90
CA TYR A 38 29.98 25.97 -14.94
C TYR A 38 30.14 27.12 -13.95
N PRO A 39 29.78 28.35 -14.34
CA PRO A 39 29.76 29.47 -13.41
C PRO A 39 28.61 29.30 -12.40
N LEU A 40 28.88 29.54 -11.11
CA LEU A 40 27.85 29.59 -10.09
C LEU A 40 26.92 30.78 -10.36
N ILE A 41 25.63 30.51 -10.51
CA ILE A 41 24.59 31.52 -10.80
C ILE A 41 23.89 31.98 -9.52
N ALA A 42 23.49 31.03 -8.68
CA ALA A 42 22.78 31.33 -7.44
C ALA A 42 23.18 30.34 -6.35
N ARG A 43 23.15 30.80 -5.10
CA ARG A 43 23.37 29.99 -3.91
C ARG A 43 22.39 30.42 -2.82
N TYR A 44 21.77 29.44 -2.18
CA TYR A 44 20.85 29.62 -1.07
C TYR A 44 21.25 28.69 0.07
N LYS A 45 21.43 29.23 1.28
CA LYS A 45 21.65 28.40 2.48
C LYS A 45 20.30 28.12 3.12
N GLY A 46 19.88 26.87 3.05
CA GLY A 46 18.60 26.42 3.54
C GLY A 46 18.50 26.37 5.07
N THR A 47 17.27 26.50 5.57
CA THR A 47 16.92 26.36 6.99
C THR A 47 17.17 24.96 7.55
N SER A 48 17.15 23.94 6.69
CA SER A 48 17.54 22.55 7.00
C SER A 48 19.04 22.37 7.25
N GLY A 49 19.85 23.36 6.88
CA GLY A 49 21.30 23.25 6.81
C GLY A 49 21.82 22.78 5.44
N VAL A 50 20.96 22.38 4.50
CA VAL A 50 21.35 22.03 3.13
C VAL A 50 21.63 23.30 2.32
N THR A 51 22.76 23.37 1.63
CA THR A 51 23.05 24.46 0.69
C THR A 51 22.54 24.10 -0.71
N PHE A 52 21.71 24.96 -1.30
CA PHE A 52 21.26 24.82 -2.68
C PHE A 52 22.10 25.71 -3.58
N GLU A 53 22.60 25.15 -4.69
CA GLU A 53 23.41 25.86 -5.68
C GLU A 53 22.82 25.65 -7.06
N SER A 54 22.84 26.69 -7.87
CA SER A 54 22.48 26.61 -9.28
C SER A 54 23.60 27.10 -10.16
N TYR A 55 23.86 26.33 -11.20
CA TYR A 55 24.68 26.67 -12.35
C TYR A 55 23.83 26.98 -13.59
N SER A 56 22.50 26.96 -13.46
CA SER A 56 21.52 27.34 -14.49
C SER A 56 20.97 28.74 -14.23
N THR A 57 20.88 29.54 -15.30
CA THR A 57 20.28 30.90 -15.28
C THR A 57 18.78 30.90 -14.99
N TYR A 58 18.09 29.76 -15.10
CA TYR A 58 16.66 29.62 -14.83
C TYR A 58 16.33 29.42 -13.35
N TRP A 59 17.34 29.18 -12.51
CA TRP A 59 17.21 28.80 -11.11
C TRP A 59 17.89 29.84 -10.21
N ASN A 60 17.11 30.87 -9.84
CA ASN A 60 17.53 31.92 -8.92
C ASN A 60 17.34 31.52 -7.45
N GLU A 61 17.84 32.36 -6.54
CA GLU A 61 17.77 32.11 -5.10
C GLU A 61 16.34 31.83 -4.59
N THR A 62 15.33 32.54 -5.11
CA THR A 62 13.92 32.29 -4.76
C THR A 62 13.47 30.89 -5.12
N LYS A 63 13.79 30.39 -6.32
CA LYS A 63 13.46 29.01 -6.72
C LYS A 63 14.25 27.99 -5.92
N LEU A 64 15.50 28.28 -5.56
CA LEU A 64 16.29 27.42 -4.68
C LEU A 64 15.67 27.31 -3.29
N ALA A 65 15.18 28.41 -2.73
CA ALA A 65 14.44 28.40 -1.46
C ALA A 65 13.14 27.60 -1.57
N GLN A 66 12.40 27.74 -2.66
CA GLN A 66 11.19 26.94 -2.90
C GLN A 66 11.50 25.44 -3.07
N LEU A 67 12.63 25.10 -3.69
CA LEU A 67 13.08 23.72 -3.83
C LEU A 67 13.47 23.11 -2.47
N GLU A 68 14.07 23.88 -1.56
CA GLU A 68 14.24 23.44 -0.17
C GLU A 68 12.89 23.16 0.50
N GLN A 69 11.93 24.08 0.37
CA GLN A 69 10.60 23.88 0.96
C GLN A 69 9.93 22.61 0.43
N GLU A 70 10.20 22.23 -0.82
CA GLU A 70 9.72 20.99 -1.39
C GLU A 70 10.47 19.76 -0.84
N LEU A 71 11.80 19.82 -0.69
CA LEU A 71 12.59 18.79 -0.02
C LEU A 71 12.05 18.51 1.40
N LEU A 72 11.73 19.56 2.14
CA LEU A 72 11.21 19.48 3.52
C LEU A 72 9.77 18.94 3.61
N LYS A 73 9.04 18.83 2.50
CA LYS A 73 7.76 18.11 2.45
C LYS A 73 7.94 16.61 2.30
N ASN A 74 9.11 16.14 1.87
CA ASN A 74 9.45 14.72 1.98
C ASN A 74 9.58 14.36 3.47
N LYS A 75 9.30 13.10 3.81
CA LYS A 75 9.51 12.58 5.16
C LYS A 75 10.97 12.18 5.35
N HIS A 76 11.60 12.77 6.35
CA HIS A 76 13.02 12.59 6.67
C HIS A 76 13.23 12.24 8.15
N GLY A 77 14.42 11.80 8.49
CA GLY A 77 14.93 11.51 9.83
C GLY A 77 16.26 12.21 10.09
N ALA A 78 17.12 11.59 10.89
CA ALA A 78 18.41 12.15 11.30
C ALA A 78 19.39 12.31 10.13
N GLU A 79 19.19 11.55 9.06
CA GLU A 79 20.05 11.55 7.88
C GLU A 79 20.08 12.88 7.15
N LEU A 80 19.01 13.68 7.18
CA LEU A 80 18.97 15.01 6.54
C LEU A 80 20.17 15.88 6.95
N SER A 81 20.65 15.76 8.20
CA SER A 81 21.82 16.49 8.70
C SER A 81 23.15 16.17 8.00
N LEU A 82 23.21 15.05 7.27
CA LEU A 82 24.38 14.60 6.52
C LEU A 82 24.37 15.08 5.06
N LEU A 83 23.23 15.59 4.56
CA LEU A 83 23.14 16.21 3.26
C LEU A 83 23.67 17.65 3.34
N GLY A 84 24.80 17.89 2.68
CA GLY A 84 25.46 19.20 2.65
C GLY A 84 24.91 20.12 1.55
N SER A 85 24.65 19.57 0.35
CA SER A 85 24.19 20.41 -0.76
C SER A 85 23.37 19.69 -1.83
N VAL A 86 22.51 20.46 -2.51
CA VAL A 86 21.83 20.08 -3.76
C VAL A 86 22.28 21.06 -4.85
N LYS A 87 22.76 20.56 -5.98
CA LYS A 87 23.34 21.37 -7.04
C LYS A 87 22.60 21.15 -8.35
N ILE A 88 22.19 22.22 -9.00
CA ILE A 88 21.42 22.19 -10.25
C ILE A 88 22.34 22.59 -11.40
N PHE A 89 22.51 21.71 -12.38
CA PHE A 89 23.27 21.99 -13.60
C PHE A 89 22.35 22.31 -14.76
N PRO A 90 22.78 23.16 -15.71
CA PRO A 90 21.95 23.57 -16.85
C PRO A 90 21.61 22.42 -17.80
N ASP A 91 22.51 21.47 -17.96
CA ASP A 91 22.48 20.37 -18.92
C ASP A 91 22.71 19.01 -18.22
N TYR A 92 23.18 17.99 -18.95
CA TYR A 92 23.27 16.60 -18.51
C TYR A 92 24.72 16.07 -18.54
N PRO A 93 25.60 16.54 -17.63
CA PRO A 93 27.03 16.22 -17.67
C PRO A 93 27.35 14.74 -17.37
N ALA A 94 26.41 13.99 -16.81
CA ALA A 94 26.51 12.54 -16.63
C ALA A 94 25.93 11.72 -17.82
N GLY A 95 25.35 12.38 -18.82
CA GLY A 95 24.73 11.77 -19.99
C GLY A 95 23.26 12.16 -20.15
N GLN A 96 22.78 12.26 -21.40
CA GLN A 96 21.44 12.77 -21.75
C GLN A 96 20.26 12.00 -21.11
N ASN A 97 20.52 10.78 -20.61
CA ASN A 97 19.53 9.97 -19.92
C ASN A 97 19.72 9.97 -18.40
N VAL A 98 20.49 10.89 -17.82
CA VAL A 98 20.70 10.95 -16.36
C VAL A 98 20.10 12.24 -15.84
N LEU A 99 19.04 12.17 -15.03
CA LEU A 99 18.35 13.36 -14.49
C LEU A 99 18.95 13.85 -13.17
N GLY A 100 19.65 12.98 -12.45
CA GLY A 100 20.28 13.32 -11.19
C GLY A 100 21.32 12.28 -10.78
N GLN A 101 22.11 12.64 -9.77
CA GLN A 101 23.06 11.74 -9.14
C GLN A 101 23.21 12.03 -7.65
N TYR A 102 23.28 10.97 -6.86
CA TYR A 102 23.61 11.04 -5.44
C TYR A 102 25.05 10.55 -5.19
N PHE A 103 25.83 11.35 -4.46
CA PHE A 103 27.25 11.09 -4.22
C PHE A 103 27.49 10.56 -2.81
N ALA A 104 27.50 9.23 -2.69
CA ALA A 104 27.75 8.53 -1.44
C ALA A 104 29.24 8.53 -1.08
N GLN A 105 29.52 8.73 0.20
CA GLN A 105 30.83 8.48 0.80
C GLN A 105 30.62 8.07 2.24
N TYR A 106 31.32 7.03 2.68
CA TYR A 106 31.10 6.46 3.99
C TYR A 106 32.42 6.03 4.63
N GLN A 107 32.42 6.09 5.95
CA GLN A 107 33.48 5.56 6.77
C GLN A 107 33.31 4.04 6.89
N VAL A 108 34.43 3.29 6.81
CA VAL A 108 34.43 1.83 7.00
C VAL A 108 34.87 1.41 8.41
N SER A 109 35.76 2.18 9.05
CA SER A 109 36.33 1.89 10.37
C SER A 109 36.30 3.13 11.27
N PRO A 110 36.00 3.00 12.59
CA PRO A 110 35.74 1.76 13.33
C PRO A 110 34.34 1.18 13.14
N LYS A 111 33.42 1.94 12.53
CA LYS A 111 32.04 1.55 12.28
C LYS A 111 31.59 2.12 10.92
N LEU A 112 30.72 1.39 10.21
CA LEU A 112 30.10 1.88 8.99
C LEU A 112 29.20 3.08 9.29
N ALA A 113 29.46 4.19 8.60
CA ALA A 113 28.67 5.41 8.74
C ALA A 113 28.75 6.26 7.48
N LEU A 114 27.61 6.74 6.99
CA LEU A 114 27.55 7.76 5.95
C LEU A 114 28.25 9.04 6.45
N LEU A 115 29.17 9.58 5.65
CA LEU A 115 29.92 10.79 6.02
C LEU A 115 29.04 12.04 5.86
N PRO A 116 29.28 13.10 6.66
CA PRO A 116 28.61 14.38 6.44
C PRO A 116 28.99 14.99 5.09
N ASN A 117 28.26 16.05 4.72
CA ASN A 117 28.43 16.80 3.48
C ASN A 117 28.27 15.93 2.22
N ARG A 118 27.32 14.98 2.23
CA ARG A 118 26.88 14.32 1.00
C ARG A 118 26.15 15.31 0.12
N TYR A 119 26.04 15.02 -1.16
CA TYR A 119 25.41 15.96 -2.07
C TYR A 119 24.68 15.26 -3.20
N ILE A 120 23.72 15.99 -3.75
CA ILE A 120 22.88 15.59 -4.87
C ILE A 120 23.16 16.54 -6.03
N HIS A 121 23.28 15.99 -7.22
CA HIS A 121 23.22 16.75 -8.46
C HIS A 121 21.86 16.53 -9.13
N LEU A 122 21.27 17.61 -9.62
CA LEU A 122 20.09 17.63 -10.47
C LEU A 122 20.50 18.20 -11.82
N TYR A 123 20.07 17.55 -12.90
CA TYR A 123 20.47 17.86 -14.26
C TYR A 123 19.32 18.42 -15.09
N GLY A 124 19.67 19.04 -16.23
CA GLY A 124 18.71 19.62 -17.16
C GLY A 124 18.00 20.87 -16.63
N GLY A 125 18.62 21.67 -15.76
CA GLY A 125 17.99 22.85 -15.16
C GLY A 125 17.57 23.94 -16.15
N ASN A 126 18.06 23.91 -17.39
CA ASN A 126 17.55 24.77 -18.47
C ASN A 126 16.27 24.24 -19.11
N GLU A 127 15.98 22.95 -18.97
CA GLU A 127 14.78 22.28 -19.49
C GLU A 127 13.71 22.19 -18.39
N TRP A 128 14.10 21.72 -17.22
CA TRP A 128 13.27 21.62 -16.01
C TRP A 128 13.44 22.90 -15.20
N THR A 129 12.63 23.91 -15.52
CA THR A 129 12.83 25.26 -15.00
C THR A 129 11.93 25.59 -13.81
N THR A 130 11.04 24.67 -13.42
CA THR A 130 10.14 24.84 -12.28
C THR A 130 10.45 23.86 -11.15
N VAL A 131 10.05 24.22 -9.92
CA VAL A 131 10.21 23.35 -8.74
C VAL A 131 9.46 22.03 -8.92
N GLU A 132 8.22 22.09 -9.42
CA GLU A 132 7.37 20.90 -9.61
C GLU A 132 8.04 19.88 -10.54
N GLU A 133 8.64 20.33 -11.65
CA GLU A 133 9.34 19.48 -12.62
C GLU A 133 10.55 18.75 -12.02
N MET A 134 11.30 19.38 -11.11
CA MET A 134 12.46 18.77 -10.45
C MET A 134 12.12 17.92 -9.22
N THR A 135 10.89 17.98 -8.73
CA THR A 135 10.55 17.45 -7.40
C THR A 135 10.70 15.93 -7.32
N THR A 136 10.26 15.19 -8.34
CA THR A 136 10.36 13.72 -8.35
C THR A 136 11.82 13.27 -8.36
N THR A 137 12.65 13.88 -9.22
CA THR A 137 14.09 13.58 -9.28
C THR A 137 14.76 13.90 -7.96
N LEU A 138 14.51 15.08 -7.37
CA LEU A 138 15.05 15.43 -6.06
C LEU A 138 14.67 14.41 -4.97
N ALA A 139 13.40 13.99 -4.93
CA ALA A 139 12.96 13.00 -3.96
C ALA A 139 13.59 11.62 -4.20
N HIS A 140 13.80 11.22 -5.45
CA HIS A 140 14.49 9.97 -5.82
C HIS A 140 15.95 9.99 -5.38
N GLU A 141 16.69 11.04 -5.70
CA GLU A 141 18.09 11.20 -5.29
C GLU A 141 18.24 11.25 -3.77
N TYR A 142 17.31 11.95 -3.10
CA TYR A 142 17.25 11.93 -1.65
C TYR A 142 16.88 10.54 -1.11
N GLY A 143 16.12 9.74 -1.85
CA GLY A 143 15.84 8.34 -1.52
C GLY A 143 17.10 7.49 -1.45
N HIS A 144 18.08 7.69 -2.33
CA HIS A 144 19.39 7.07 -2.17
C HIS A 144 20.08 7.52 -0.88
N HIS A 145 20.11 8.84 -0.61
CA HIS A 145 20.69 9.38 0.62
C HIS A 145 20.06 8.76 1.88
N PHE A 146 18.73 8.74 1.91
CA PHE A 146 17.94 8.19 2.99
C PHE A 146 18.31 6.74 3.25
N THR A 147 18.24 5.93 2.20
CA THR A 147 18.38 4.49 2.35
C THR A 147 19.81 4.04 2.61
N TYR A 148 20.82 4.73 2.06
CA TYR A 148 22.22 4.50 2.40
C TYR A 148 22.50 4.76 3.87
N TYR A 149 21.90 5.79 4.48
CA TYR A 149 22.04 6.02 5.91
C TYR A 149 21.52 4.83 6.74
N TYR A 150 20.34 4.29 6.41
CA TYR A 150 19.82 3.14 7.15
C TYR A 150 20.67 1.88 6.95
N LEU A 151 21.10 1.60 5.72
CA LEU A 151 22.00 0.47 5.46
C LEU A 151 23.31 0.58 6.25
N LEU A 152 23.99 1.71 6.12
CA LEU A 152 25.31 1.91 6.70
C LEU A 152 25.22 2.11 8.20
N ASN A 153 24.48 3.12 8.66
CA ASN A 153 24.48 3.53 10.06
C ASN A 153 23.63 2.63 10.96
N LYS A 154 22.53 2.04 10.45
CA LYS A 154 21.63 1.20 11.25
C LYS A 154 21.91 -0.28 11.07
N GLU A 155 22.00 -0.74 9.83
CA GLU A 155 22.17 -2.17 9.55
C GLU A 155 23.63 -2.64 9.52
N GLN A 156 24.60 -1.72 9.44
CA GLN A 156 26.03 -2.04 9.37
C GLN A 156 26.37 -2.96 8.18
N ARG A 157 25.78 -2.67 7.01
CA ARG A 157 26.05 -3.38 5.76
C ARG A 157 26.72 -2.47 4.75
N ARG A 158 27.65 -3.02 3.98
CA ARG A 158 28.25 -2.30 2.86
C ARG A 158 27.31 -2.31 1.65
N PRO A 159 27.44 -1.37 0.69
CA PRO A 159 26.58 -1.35 -0.49
C PRO A 159 26.60 -2.66 -1.30
N ASN A 160 27.75 -3.34 -1.39
CA ASN A 160 27.86 -4.64 -2.06
C ASN A 160 27.27 -5.82 -1.26
N GLU A 161 26.89 -5.61 0.00
CA GLU A 161 26.25 -6.60 0.87
C GLU A 161 24.75 -6.34 1.02
N TRP A 162 24.19 -5.37 0.28
CA TRP A 162 22.83 -4.86 0.50
C TRP A 162 21.77 -5.95 0.42
N LEU A 163 21.91 -6.95 -0.45
CA LEU A 163 20.96 -8.06 -0.55
C LEU A 163 20.82 -8.89 0.75
N GLN A 164 21.76 -8.75 1.69
CA GLN A 164 21.73 -9.39 3.00
C GLN A 164 21.07 -8.50 4.08
N SER A 165 20.61 -7.31 3.72
CA SER A 165 19.94 -6.37 4.64
C SER A 165 18.57 -6.88 5.09
N GLN A 166 18.14 -6.42 6.27
CA GLN A 166 16.78 -6.58 6.77
C GLN A 166 15.78 -5.90 5.82
N TYR A 167 16.13 -4.75 5.25
CA TYR A 167 15.35 -4.12 4.19
C TYR A 167 15.11 -5.10 3.01
N ALA A 168 16.18 -5.71 2.47
CA ALA A 168 16.06 -6.63 1.33
C ALA A 168 15.18 -7.85 1.64
N ALA A 169 15.29 -8.36 2.87
CA ALA A 169 14.42 -9.42 3.38
C ALA A 169 12.96 -8.96 3.49
N ALA A 170 12.71 -7.77 4.05
CA ALA A 170 11.38 -7.20 4.20
C ALA A 170 10.70 -6.92 2.84
N ARG A 171 11.51 -6.49 1.86
CA ARG A 171 11.13 -6.27 0.45
C ARG A 171 11.00 -7.57 -0.35
N GLN A 172 11.36 -8.71 0.26
CA GLN A 172 11.32 -10.07 -0.31
C GLN A 172 12.17 -10.23 -1.58
N LEU A 173 13.28 -9.49 -1.70
CA LEU A 173 14.08 -9.45 -2.94
C LEU A 173 14.81 -10.75 -3.24
N PHE A 174 15.01 -11.61 -2.23
CA PHE A 174 15.53 -12.97 -2.42
C PHE A 174 14.66 -13.84 -3.35
N ARG A 175 13.40 -13.45 -3.62
CA ARG A 175 12.51 -14.14 -4.57
C ARG A 175 12.81 -13.79 -6.03
N TYR A 176 13.63 -12.78 -6.26
CA TYR A 176 13.86 -12.19 -7.58
C TYR A 176 15.35 -12.28 -7.93
N PRO A 177 15.80 -13.36 -8.60
CA PRO A 177 17.22 -13.57 -8.89
C PRO A 177 17.81 -12.52 -9.84
N SER A 178 16.96 -11.76 -10.54
CA SER A 178 17.36 -10.64 -11.39
C SER A 178 17.86 -9.43 -10.60
N VAL A 179 17.51 -9.30 -9.31
CA VAL A 179 17.94 -8.16 -8.48
C VAL A 179 19.45 -8.21 -8.27
N HIS A 180 20.12 -7.09 -8.52
CA HIS A 180 21.58 -6.98 -8.39
C HIS A 180 21.97 -5.69 -7.66
N ALA A 181 23.11 -5.72 -6.97
CA ALA A 181 23.62 -4.60 -6.17
C ALA A 181 24.85 -3.91 -6.79
N ASP A 182 25.40 -4.47 -7.87
CA ASP A 182 26.67 -4.07 -8.49
C ASP A 182 26.50 -3.47 -9.91
N GLY A 183 25.26 -3.22 -10.32
CA GLY A 183 24.96 -2.72 -11.66
C GLY A 183 25.12 -3.74 -12.80
N SER A 184 25.36 -5.04 -12.53
CA SER A 184 25.64 -6.04 -13.57
C SER A 184 24.45 -6.45 -14.44
N GLY A 185 23.25 -5.91 -14.17
CA GLY A 185 22.00 -6.29 -14.82
C GLY A 185 21.23 -5.09 -15.40
N LYS A 186 19.95 -5.31 -15.70
CA LYS A 186 19.09 -4.26 -16.22
C LYS A 186 18.74 -3.27 -15.10
N TYR A 187 18.70 -1.99 -15.46
CA TYR A 187 18.57 -0.88 -14.51
C TYR A 187 17.36 -0.99 -13.57
N GLU A 188 16.21 -1.46 -14.06
CA GLU A 188 14.99 -1.65 -13.24
C GLU A 188 15.12 -2.75 -12.18
N TRP A 189 16.21 -3.53 -12.21
CA TRP A 189 16.56 -4.53 -11.20
C TRP A 189 17.73 -4.10 -10.31
N TYR A 190 18.22 -2.87 -10.50
CA TYR A 190 19.30 -2.33 -9.72
C TYR A 190 18.81 -1.91 -8.32
N MET A 191 19.41 -2.51 -7.30
CA MET A 191 18.95 -2.39 -5.92
C MET A 191 18.84 -0.94 -5.40
N PRO A 192 19.83 -0.05 -5.60
CA PRO A 192 19.71 1.33 -5.13
C PRO A 192 18.54 2.09 -5.74
N GLU A 193 18.16 1.76 -6.98
CA GLU A 193 17.02 2.36 -7.70
C GLU A 193 15.70 1.90 -7.10
N ILE A 194 15.53 0.59 -6.92
CA ILE A 194 14.35 0.01 -6.27
C ILE A 194 14.11 0.70 -4.92
N LEU A 195 15.18 1.00 -4.18
CA LEU A 195 15.10 1.69 -2.89
C LEU A 195 14.71 3.15 -3.00
N ALA A 196 15.28 3.89 -3.94
CA ALA A 196 14.92 5.28 -4.17
C ALA A 196 13.45 5.40 -4.61
N GLU A 197 12.98 4.50 -5.47
CA GLU A 197 11.59 4.44 -5.88
C GLU A 197 10.64 4.12 -4.72
N ASP A 198 11.04 3.17 -3.88
CA ASP A 198 10.30 2.84 -2.66
C ASP A 198 10.25 4.05 -1.70
N TYR A 199 11.33 4.82 -1.62
CA TYR A 199 11.36 6.04 -0.82
C TYR A 199 10.39 7.09 -1.36
N VAL A 200 10.40 7.37 -2.66
CA VAL A 200 9.45 8.33 -3.25
C VAL A 200 8.02 7.89 -2.96
N GLN A 201 7.72 6.60 -3.10
CA GLN A 201 6.39 6.04 -2.82
C GLN A 201 5.96 6.24 -1.37
N LEU A 202 6.77 5.82 -0.39
CA LEU A 202 6.38 5.84 1.03
C LEU A 202 6.54 7.22 1.69
N PHE A 203 7.53 7.99 1.25
CA PHE A 203 8.07 9.14 1.98
C PHE A 203 8.12 10.43 1.15
N GLY A 204 8.01 10.35 -0.17
CA GLY A 204 7.99 11.53 -1.03
C GLY A 204 6.85 12.50 -0.71
N SER A 205 7.09 13.77 -1.02
CA SER A 205 6.08 14.83 -0.95
C SER A 205 4.90 14.55 -1.90
N PRO A 206 3.76 15.24 -1.74
CA PRO A 206 2.66 15.11 -2.69
C PRO A 206 3.06 15.36 -4.16
N ASN A 207 3.96 16.31 -4.42
CA ASN A 207 4.41 16.63 -5.77
C ASN A 207 5.40 15.58 -6.30
N ALA A 208 6.30 15.06 -5.46
CA ALA A 208 7.20 13.97 -5.85
C ALA A 208 6.41 12.71 -6.19
N LEU A 209 5.44 12.38 -5.35
CA LEU A 209 4.63 11.18 -5.47
C LEU A 209 3.71 11.23 -6.69
N LYS A 210 3.19 12.40 -7.04
CA LYS A 210 2.34 12.65 -8.21
C LYS A 210 2.99 12.13 -9.50
N GLY A 211 4.28 12.40 -9.69
CA GLY A 211 5.00 12.07 -10.92
C GLY A 211 5.68 10.70 -10.93
N HIS A 212 5.59 9.95 -9.84
CA HIS A 212 6.44 8.78 -9.62
C HIS A 212 5.72 7.45 -9.91
N MET A 213 6.40 6.57 -10.63
CA MET A 213 6.05 5.17 -10.76
C MET A 213 7.30 4.32 -10.65
N GLN A 214 7.14 3.16 -10.02
CA GLN A 214 8.16 2.13 -9.99
C GLN A 214 8.48 1.69 -11.42
N MET A 215 9.74 1.77 -11.84
CA MET A 215 10.22 1.30 -13.14
C MET A 215 9.96 -0.21 -13.29
N ASN A 216 10.13 -0.96 -12.21
CA ASN A 216 9.92 -2.40 -12.20
C ASN A 216 8.44 -2.78 -12.01
N ALA A 217 7.76 -3.06 -13.12
CA ALA A 217 6.38 -3.52 -13.16
C ALA A 217 6.12 -4.91 -12.54
N GLN A 218 7.17 -5.70 -12.31
CA GLN A 218 7.08 -7.08 -11.79
C GLN A 218 7.17 -7.14 -10.27
N LEU A 219 7.81 -6.15 -9.64
CA LEU A 219 7.88 -6.06 -8.19
C LEU A 219 6.53 -5.60 -7.61
N PRO A 220 6.05 -6.20 -6.51
CA PRO A 220 4.99 -5.62 -5.71
C PRO A 220 5.42 -4.24 -5.23
N THR A 221 4.50 -3.29 -5.12
CA THR A 221 4.83 -1.97 -4.56
C THR A 221 5.06 -2.04 -3.04
N PRO A 222 5.71 -1.04 -2.44
CA PRO A 222 5.74 -0.85 -0.99
C PRO A 222 4.38 -0.90 -0.29
N PHE A 223 3.33 -0.45 -0.98
CA PHE A 223 1.97 -0.45 -0.45
C PHE A 223 1.41 -1.88 -0.29
N GLU A 224 1.83 -2.80 -1.16
CA GLU A 224 1.42 -4.21 -1.16
C GLU A 224 2.22 -5.07 -0.16
N LEU A 225 3.35 -4.55 0.33
CA LEU A 225 4.26 -5.28 1.22
C LEU A 225 4.16 -4.76 2.65
N GLN A 226 3.27 -5.35 3.44
CA GLN A 226 3.13 -5.02 4.85
C GLN A 226 4.42 -5.30 5.65
N THR A 227 5.23 -6.29 5.24
CA THR A 227 6.56 -6.55 5.82
C THR A 227 7.50 -5.36 5.65
N LEU A 228 7.46 -4.68 4.51
CA LEU A 228 8.27 -3.50 4.24
C LEU A 228 7.82 -2.29 5.07
N GLN A 229 6.52 -2.05 5.16
CA GLN A 229 5.98 -0.99 6.03
C GLN A 229 6.32 -1.25 7.49
N THR A 230 6.30 -2.51 7.92
CA THR A 230 6.68 -2.92 9.29
C THR A 230 8.17 -2.69 9.53
N TYR A 231 9.03 -3.01 8.57
CA TYR A 231 10.45 -2.70 8.64
C TYR A 231 10.65 -1.19 8.87
N TRP A 232 10.03 -0.34 8.04
CA TRP A 232 10.17 1.11 8.20
C TRP A 232 9.55 1.66 9.48
N LYS A 233 8.43 1.10 9.95
CA LYS A 233 7.88 1.42 11.27
C LYS A 233 8.91 1.14 12.37
N ASN A 234 9.61 0.02 12.31
CA ASN A 234 10.61 -0.32 13.33
C ASN A 234 11.83 0.61 13.28
N GLN A 235 12.20 1.09 12.10
CA GLN A 235 13.31 2.03 11.93
C GLN A 235 12.95 3.46 12.35
N LEU A 236 11.71 3.89 12.12
CA LEU A 236 11.27 5.28 12.25
C LEU A 236 10.38 5.55 13.48
N GLY A 237 9.71 4.54 14.01
CA GLY A 237 8.78 4.65 15.12
C GLY A 237 7.45 5.35 14.76
N ALA A 238 6.75 5.85 15.78
CA ALA A 238 5.58 6.70 15.57
C ALA A 238 6.00 7.98 14.81
N PRO A 239 5.23 8.46 13.81
CA PRO A 239 3.84 8.13 13.47
C PRO A 239 3.66 7.09 12.33
N TYR A 240 4.65 6.25 12.03
CA TYR A 240 4.62 5.37 10.87
C TYR A 240 3.96 4.02 11.18
N GLU A 241 2.65 3.91 10.95
CA GLU A 241 1.89 2.68 11.16
C GLU A 241 1.58 1.97 9.83
N PRO A 242 1.86 0.66 9.70
CA PRO A 242 1.46 -0.12 8.53
C PRO A 242 -0.05 -0.06 8.33
N MET A 243 -0.47 0.23 7.11
CA MET A 243 -1.87 0.26 6.72
C MET A 243 -2.12 -0.70 5.57
N PRO A 244 -3.32 -1.31 5.51
CA PRO A 244 -3.73 -2.03 4.30
C PRO A 244 -3.66 -1.10 3.08
N PRO A 245 -3.28 -1.65 1.92
CA PRO A 245 -3.33 -0.90 0.67
C PRO A 245 -4.75 -0.41 0.40
N LEU A 246 -4.86 0.67 -0.36
CA LEU A 246 -6.14 1.14 -0.87
C LEU A 246 -6.77 0.08 -1.79
N SER A 247 -8.09 0.09 -1.85
CA SER A 247 -8.82 -0.79 -2.73
C SER A 247 -9.04 -0.13 -4.09
N LEU A 248 -8.71 -0.83 -5.17
CA LEU A 248 -8.92 -0.43 -6.55
C LEU A 248 -9.46 -1.63 -7.34
N LEU A 249 -10.65 -1.50 -7.94
CA LEU A 249 -11.31 -2.55 -8.70
C LEU A 249 -11.69 -2.06 -10.10
N LEU A 250 -11.56 -2.93 -11.11
CA LEU A 250 -12.21 -2.73 -12.41
C LEU A 250 -13.64 -3.26 -12.33
N THR A 251 -14.60 -2.45 -12.74
CA THR A 251 -16.03 -2.79 -12.61
C THR A 251 -16.81 -2.69 -13.89
N ASN A 252 -16.26 -2.01 -14.89
CA ASN A 252 -16.81 -2.02 -16.22
C ASN A 252 -15.73 -1.65 -17.24
N TYR A 253 -15.93 -2.05 -18.48
CA TYR A 253 -15.18 -1.56 -19.61
C TYR A 253 -16.06 -1.41 -20.85
N THR A 254 -15.70 -0.50 -21.75
CA THR A 254 -16.29 -0.42 -23.10
C THR A 254 -15.21 -0.26 -24.14
N VAL A 255 -15.38 -0.87 -25.31
CA VAL A 255 -14.41 -0.79 -26.41
C VAL A 255 -14.95 0.16 -27.47
N LYS A 256 -14.17 1.17 -27.84
CA LYS A 256 -14.47 2.10 -28.92
C LYS A 256 -13.23 2.34 -29.77
N ASN A 257 -13.29 2.02 -31.06
CA ASN A 257 -12.17 2.21 -32.00
C ASN A 257 -10.85 1.60 -31.49
N ASN A 258 -10.91 0.39 -30.90
CA ASN A 258 -9.77 -0.29 -30.29
C ASN A 258 -9.13 0.46 -29.10
N VAL A 259 -9.89 1.35 -28.47
CA VAL A 259 -9.56 2.01 -27.21
C VAL A 259 -10.52 1.49 -26.14
N TYR A 260 -9.98 1.04 -25.01
CA TYR A 260 -10.76 0.59 -23.87
C TYR A 260 -11.04 1.78 -22.96
N SER A 261 -12.32 2.03 -22.67
CA SER A 261 -12.73 2.91 -21.57
C SER A 261 -12.92 2.07 -20.32
N LEU A 262 -12.28 2.42 -19.21
CA LEU A 262 -12.31 1.64 -17.98
C LEU A 262 -13.10 2.38 -16.90
N LYS A 263 -13.87 1.63 -16.11
CA LYS A 263 -14.56 2.15 -14.93
C LYS A 263 -13.96 1.51 -13.67
N LEU A 264 -13.41 2.33 -12.80
CA LEU A 264 -12.63 1.90 -11.64
C LEU A 264 -13.32 2.33 -10.34
N TYR A 265 -13.45 1.40 -9.39
CA TYR A 265 -13.93 1.69 -8.04
C TYR A 265 -12.77 1.93 -7.10
N THR A 266 -12.87 3.00 -6.33
CA THR A 266 -11.85 3.43 -5.37
C THR A 266 -12.48 3.81 -4.04
N TYR A 267 -11.71 3.63 -2.97
CA TYR A 267 -12.19 3.69 -1.59
C TYR A 267 -11.38 4.70 -0.76
N ALA A 268 -11.29 5.96 -1.20
CA ALA A 268 -10.45 6.95 -0.51
C ALA A 268 -11.02 8.37 -0.50
N ASP A 269 -10.94 9.00 0.68
CA ASP A 269 -10.94 10.45 0.92
C ASP A 269 -9.54 11.01 0.58
N THR A 270 -9.35 11.82 -0.47
CA THR A 270 -8.13 12.67 -0.68
C THR A 270 -8.05 13.26 -2.11
N THR A 271 -7.11 14.17 -2.32
CA THR A 271 -6.35 14.30 -3.58
C THR A 271 -5.66 12.98 -3.90
N ALA A 272 -6.01 12.32 -5.00
CA ALA A 272 -5.40 11.07 -5.42
C ALA A 272 -4.85 11.16 -6.85
N TYR A 273 -3.92 10.26 -7.17
CA TYR A 273 -3.39 10.08 -8.52
C TYR A 273 -3.68 8.66 -8.97
N LEU A 274 -4.14 8.52 -10.23
CA LEU A 274 -4.14 7.22 -10.90
C LEU A 274 -2.86 7.13 -11.70
N ASN A 275 -1.96 6.28 -11.23
CA ASN A 275 -0.74 5.95 -11.96
C ASN A 275 -0.97 4.69 -12.74
N ALA A 276 -0.48 4.68 -13.98
CA ALA A 276 -0.65 3.53 -14.84
C ALA A 276 0.56 3.23 -15.71
N GLN A 277 0.82 1.94 -15.92
CA GLN A 277 1.99 1.39 -16.62
C GLN A 277 1.55 0.40 -17.68
N ASP A 278 2.31 0.28 -18.76
CA ASP A 278 2.24 -0.94 -19.56
C ASP A 278 3.10 -2.06 -18.94
N GLY A 279 2.98 -3.27 -19.49
CA GLY A 279 3.79 -4.42 -19.08
C GLY A 279 5.29 -4.27 -19.34
N GLN A 280 5.72 -3.20 -20.00
CA GLN A 280 7.07 -2.94 -20.47
C GLN A 280 7.74 -1.79 -19.69
N GLY A 281 7.05 -1.24 -18.69
CA GLY A 281 7.60 -0.26 -17.76
C GLY A 281 7.30 1.20 -18.12
N ARG A 282 6.75 1.48 -19.30
CA ARG A 282 6.36 2.82 -19.71
C ARG A 282 5.12 3.24 -18.93
N TYR A 283 5.13 4.43 -18.36
CA TYR A 283 4.08 4.86 -17.45
C TYR A 283 3.54 6.26 -17.75
N ALA A 284 2.39 6.54 -17.17
CA ALA A 284 1.77 7.85 -17.11
C ALA A 284 1.08 8.02 -15.74
N SER A 285 1.05 9.26 -15.27
CA SER A 285 0.26 9.65 -14.10
C SER A 285 -0.86 10.57 -14.52
N VAL A 286 -2.08 10.27 -14.09
CA VAL A 286 -3.27 11.10 -14.33
C VAL A 286 -3.74 11.65 -12.98
N TYR A 287 -3.85 12.97 -12.90
CA TYR A 287 -4.51 13.61 -11.76
C TYR A 287 -6.02 13.38 -11.85
N ILE A 288 -6.58 12.79 -10.80
CA ILE A 288 -7.99 12.36 -10.77
C ILE A 288 -8.84 13.21 -9.83
N GLY A 289 -8.27 14.31 -9.32
CA GLY A 289 -8.99 15.26 -8.47
C GLY A 289 -9.13 14.82 -7.02
N SER A 290 -10.02 15.50 -6.30
CA SER A 290 -10.46 15.11 -4.97
C SER A 290 -11.48 13.98 -5.10
N VAL A 291 -11.17 12.82 -4.55
CA VAL A 291 -12.08 11.68 -4.44
C VAL A 291 -12.85 11.85 -3.10
N PRO A 292 -14.19 12.08 -3.13
CA PRO A 292 -14.99 12.30 -1.93
C PRO A 292 -14.98 11.12 -0.95
N LYS A 293 -15.43 11.36 0.29
CA LYS A 293 -15.65 10.33 1.29
C LYS A 293 -16.63 9.27 0.82
N GLY A 294 -16.16 8.04 0.64
CA GLY A 294 -17.00 6.88 0.30
C GLY A 294 -16.48 6.09 -0.88
N ILE A 295 -17.37 5.28 -1.46
CA ILE A 295 -17.10 4.50 -2.66
C ILE A 295 -17.23 5.43 -3.86
N ASN A 296 -16.17 5.54 -4.67
CA ASN A 296 -16.16 6.38 -5.84
C ASN A 296 -15.83 5.58 -7.09
N GLU A 297 -16.55 5.90 -8.15
CA GLU A 297 -16.43 5.23 -9.43
C GLU A 297 -15.94 6.24 -10.47
N MET A 298 -14.81 5.93 -11.11
CA MET A 298 -14.14 6.84 -12.05
C MET A 298 -14.09 6.22 -13.44
N THR A 299 -14.35 7.02 -14.46
CA THR A 299 -14.30 6.57 -15.86
C THR A 299 -13.09 7.14 -16.58
N TYR A 300 -12.30 6.28 -17.19
CA TYR A 300 -11.14 6.63 -18.02
C TYR A 300 -11.40 6.23 -19.44
N ASP A 301 -11.79 7.22 -20.25
CA ASP A 301 -11.93 7.05 -21.69
C ASP A 301 -10.62 7.44 -22.35
N GLY A 302 -9.85 6.44 -22.80
CA GLY A 302 -8.56 6.67 -23.46
C GLY A 302 -8.65 7.58 -24.68
N ALA A 303 -9.81 7.69 -25.33
CA ALA A 303 -10.00 8.56 -26.49
C ALA A 303 -10.14 10.05 -26.11
N LYS A 304 -10.43 10.34 -24.83
CA LYS A 304 -10.49 11.71 -24.29
C LYS A 304 -9.18 12.17 -23.65
N LEU A 305 -8.24 11.24 -23.43
CA LEU A 305 -6.93 11.56 -22.88
C LEU A 305 -6.03 12.18 -23.96
N ASN A 306 -5.05 12.97 -23.54
CA ASN A 306 -4.06 13.51 -24.45
C ASN A 306 -3.21 12.40 -25.10
N SER A 307 -2.45 12.75 -26.14
CA SER A 307 -1.59 11.78 -26.86
C SER A 307 -0.51 11.13 -25.99
N GLN A 308 -0.08 11.79 -24.91
CA GLN A 308 0.96 11.27 -24.01
C GLN A 308 0.46 10.10 -23.13
N ILE A 309 -0.84 9.97 -22.93
CA ILE A 309 -1.42 8.97 -22.01
C ILE A 309 -2.39 8.03 -22.73
N SER A 310 -3.08 8.50 -23.77
CA SER A 310 -4.09 7.72 -24.50
C SER A 310 -3.59 6.41 -25.10
N TRP A 311 -2.28 6.27 -25.34
CA TRP A 311 -1.67 5.04 -25.84
C TRP A 311 -1.84 3.86 -24.88
N LEU A 312 -1.90 4.11 -23.57
CA LEU A 312 -2.05 3.08 -22.54
C LEU A 312 -3.34 2.27 -22.69
N PHE A 313 -4.38 2.90 -23.24
CA PHE A 313 -5.72 2.32 -23.37
C PHE A 313 -5.96 1.65 -24.73
N ARG A 314 -4.92 1.47 -25.54
CA ARG A 314 -5.00 0.86 -26.88
C ARG A 314 -4.51 -0.58 -26.85
N SER A 315 -5.41 -1.55 -26.97
CA SER A 315 -5.07 -2.97 -26.87
C SER A 315 -4.18 -3.50 -27.99
N THR A 316 -4.03 -2.77 -29.10
CA THR A 316 -3.06 -3.13 -30.17
C THR A 316 -1.63 -2.74 -29.84
N ILE A 317 -1.43 -1.93 -28.81
CA ILE A 317 -0.11 -1.42 -28.39
C ILE A 317 0.24 -1.98 -27.01
N VAL A 318 -0.76 -2.17 -26.16
CA VAL A 318 -0.61 -2.57 -24.77
C VAL A 318 -1.43 -3.83 -24.54
N ASP A 319 -0.76 -4.94 -24.21
CA ASP A 319 -1.44 -6.19 -23.88
C ASP A 319 -1.97 -6.17 -22.44
N THR A 320 -1.15 -5.61 -21.53
CA THR A 320 -1.45 -5.48 -20.11
C THR A 320 -1.17 -4.07 -19.63
N ALA A 321 -2.14 -3.49 -18.93
CA ALA A 321 -2.01 -2.23 -18.22
C ALA A 321 -2.09 -2.49 -16.70
N LEU A 322 -1.21 -1.82 -15.96
CA LEU A 322 -1.16 -1.85 -14.50
C LEU A 322 -1.70 -0.53 -13.98
N PHE A 323 -2.67 -0.56 -13.06
CA PHE A 323 -3.28 0.63 -12.47
C PHE A 323 -3.08 0.66 -10.95
N ARG A 324 -2.78 1.85 -10.44
CA ARG A 324 -2.55 2.08 -9.01
C ARG A 324 -3.14 3.41 -8.59
N VAL A 325 -3.82 3.44 -7.46
CA VAL A 325 -4.22 4.69 -6.81
C VAL A 325 -3.18 5.02 -5.76
N ILE A 326 -2.74 6.27 -5.73
CA ILE A 326 -1.81 6.75 -4.71
C ILE A 326 -2.44 7.94 -3.98
N GLN A 327 -2.32 7.91 -2.65
CA GLN A 327 -2.78 8.92 -1.71
C GLN A 327 -1.57 9.47 -0.93
N PRO A 328 -1.15 10.72 -1.20
CA PRO A 328 -0.16 11.38 -0.39
C PRO A 328 -0.69 11.68 1.01
N THR A 329 0.19 11.66 2.00
CA THR A 329 -0.14 11.98 3.39
C THR A 329 0.87 12.96 3.96
N THR A 330 0.42 13.86 4.84
CA THR A 330 1.30 14.80 5.55
C THR A 330 1.98 14.15 6.76
N LYS A 331 1.49 13.01 7.25
CA LYS A 331 2.03 12.26 8.39
C LYS A 331 2.02 10.76 8.10
N GLY A 332 3.02 10.05 8.64
CA GLY A 332 3.16 8.60 8.45
C GLY A 332 3.52 8.23 7.01
N PHE A 333 3.20 7.00 6.60
CA PHE A 333 3.40 6.56 5.22
C PHE A 333 2.40 7.22 4.28
N ASN A 334 2.84 7.53 3.05
CA ASN A 334 1.91 7.63 1.94
C ASN A 334 1.17 6.30 1.76
N ARG A 335 0.00 6.32 1.13
CA ARG A 335 -0.78 5.10 0.87
C ARG A 335 -0.93 4.88 -0.62
N GLY A 336 -1.07 3.62 -1.02
CA GLY A 336 -1.45 3.29 -2.38
C GLY A 336 -2.23 1.98 -2.43
N SER A 337 -2.84 1.71 -3.57
CA SER A 337 -3.59 0.49 -3.79
C SER A 337 -2.70 -0.70 -4.10
N ALA A 338 -3.28 -1.90 -4.02
CA ALA A 338 -2.71 -3.02 -4.74
C ALA A 338 -2.67 -2.71 -6.24
N THR A 339 -1.73 -3.32 -6.96
CA THR A 339 -1.61 -3.15 -8.41
C THR A 339 -2.75 -3.89 -9.09
N LEU A 340 -3.70 -3.14 -9.66
CA LEU A 340 -4.74 -3.71 -10.50
C LEU A 340 -4.14 -4.03 -11.87
N ARG A 341 -4.00 -5.34 -12.18
CA ARG A 341 -3.47 -5.81 -13.44
C ARG A 341 -4.62 -6.07 -14.42
N VAL A 342 -4.70 -5.28 -15.48
CA VAL A 342 -5.70 -5.40 -16.53
C VAL A 342 -5.03 -5.99 -17.77
N SER A 343 -5.35 -7.24 -18.06
CA SER A 343 -5.02 -7.85 -19.35
C SER A 343 -6.20 -7.61 -20.30
N TYR A 344 -5.95 -6.92 -21.41
CA TYR A 344 -7.03 -6.52 -22.34
C TYR A 344 -7.69 -7.72 -23.02
N GLU A 345 -6.95 -8.82 -23.21
CA GLU A 345 -7.48 -10.08 -23.74
C GLU A 345 -8.45 -10.79 -22.77
N SER A 346 -8.30 -10.58 -21.46
CA SER A 346 -9.07 -11.29 -20.41
C SER A 346 -9.93 -10.36 -19.55
N ILE A 347 -10.06 -9.09 -19.94
CA ILE A 347 -10.72 -8.05 -19.15
C ILE A 347 -12.17 -8.37 -18.75
N GLN A 348 -12.91 -9.11 -19.59
CA GLN A 348 -14.26 -9.58 -19.27
C GLN A 348 -14.28 -10.47 -18.02
N SER A 349 -13.24 -11.28 -17.80
CA SER A 349 -13.14 -12.15 -16.61
C SER A 349 -12.89 -11.34 -15.34
N LEU A 350 -12.06 -10.29 -15.42
CA LEU A 350 -11.81 -9.35 -14.32
C LEU A 350 -13.08 -8.59 -13.90
N VAL A 351 -13.93 -8.24 -14.87
CA VAL A 351 -15.22 -7.56 -14.60
C VAL A 351 -16.32 -8.52 -14.14
N ALA A 352 -16.28 -9.80 -14.55
CA ALA A 352 -17.30 -10.78 -14.17
C ALA A 352 -17.13 -11.33 -12.74
N ALA A 353 -15.94 -11.20 -12.15
CA ALA A 353 -15.63 -11.69 -10.81
C ALA A 353 -14.97 -10.64 -9.88
N PRO A 354 -15.51 -9.43 -9.74
CA PRO A 354 -14.98 -8.49 -8.76
C PRO A 354 -15.21 -9.07 -7.35
N PRO A 355 -14.21 -8.97 -6.44
CA PRO A 355 -14.42 -9.41 -5.08
C PRO A 355 -15.55 -8.59 -4.46
N LEU A 356 -16.56 -9.28 -3.94
CA LEU A 356 -17.74 -8.68 -3.34
C LEU A 356 -17.38 -7.63 -2.27
N PHE A 357 -16.34 -7.91 -1.49
CA PHE A 357 -15.72 -6.95 -0.59
C PHE A 357 -14.24 -6.81 -0.94
N PRO A 358 -13.74 -5.59 -1.17
CA PRO A 358 -12.40 -5.38 -1.72
C PRO A 358 -11.29 -5.62 -0.69
N ASP A 359 -11.59 -5.52 0.61
CA ASP A 359 -10.66 -5.76 1.72
C ASP A 359 -10.69 -7.21 2.21
N VAL A 360 -11.44 -8.08 1.52
CA VAL A 360 -11.46 -9.51 1.76
C VAL A 360 -10.47 -10.19 0.82
N VAL A 361 -9.33 -10.55 1.40
CA VAL A 361 -8.22 -11.21 0.71
C VAL A 361 -8.18 -12.69 1.09
N GLY A 362 -7.92 -13.55 0.10
CA GLY A 362 -7.83 -15.00 0.28
C GLY A 362 -9.13 -15.71 -0.12
N GLU A 363 -8.99 -16.78 -0.90
CA GLU A 363 -10.09 -17.50 -1.54
C GLU A 363 -11.15 -18.01 -0.53
N GLU A 364 -10.72 -18.65 0.55
CA GLU A 364 -11.63 -19.20 1.57
C GLU A 364 -12.50 -18.12 2.23
N LEU A 365 -11.91 -16.97 2.53
CA LEU A 365 -12.63 -15.86 3.15
C LEU A 365 -13.51 -15.11 2.15
N GLN A 366 -13.10 -15.02 0.88
CA GLN A 366 -13.92 -14.48 -0.20
C GLN A 366 -15.17 -15.33 -0.42
N GLU A 367 -15.01 -16.65 -0.43
CA GLU A 367 -16.14 -17.58 -0.52
C GLU A 367 -17.08 -17.44 0.67
N ALA A 368 -16.53 -17.40 1.90
CA ALA A 368 -17.31 -17.20 3.11
C ALA A 368 -18.07 -15.88 3.11
N ALA A 369 -17.40 -14.77 2.78
CA ALA A 369 -18.04 -13.47 2.73
C ALA A 369 -19.12 -13.41 1.65
N ARG A 370 -18.89 -14.00 0.47
CA ARG A 370 -19.90 -14.09 -0.58
C ARG A 370 -21.13 -14.86 -0.13
N LEU A 371 -20.96 -16.08 0.39
CA LEU A 371 -22.08 -16.90 0.86
C LEU A 371 -22.92 -16.16 1.90
N LEU A 372 -22.26 -15.57 2.90
CA LEU A 372 -22.95 -14.87 3.98
C LEU A 372 -23.65 -13.60 3.50
N TYR A 373 -23.12 -12.91 2.49
CA TYR A 373 -23.76 -11.74 1.91
C TYR A 373 -24.97 -12.10 1.06
N GLU A 374 -24.86 -13.12 0.21
CA GLU A 374 -25.96 -13.61 -0.61
C GLU A 374 -27.14 -14.11 0.24
N ARG A 375 -26.85 -14.65 1.43
CA ARG A 375 -27.85 -15.02 2.44
C ARG A 375 -28.37 -13.85 3.30
N GLY A 376 -27.89 -12.63 3.07
CA GLY A 376 -28.28 -11.43 3.83
C GLY A 376 -27.77 -11.40 5.28
N ILE A 377 -26.81 -12.26 5.63
CA ILE A 377 -26.23 -12.37 6.99
C ILE A 377 -25.26 -11.21 7.25
N ILE A 378 -24.46 -10.87 6.23
CA ILE A 378 -23.55 -9.71 6.25
C ILE A 378 -23.90 -8.73 5.14
N ALA A 379 -23.54 -7.46 5.32
CA ALA A 379 -23.77 -6.39 4.34
C ALA A 379 -22.52 -5.55 4.05
N GLY A 380 -21.42 -5.76 4.78
CA GLY A 380 -20.27 -4.86 4.79
C GLY A 380 -20.58 -3.53 5.48
N PHE A 381 -19.77 -2.52 5.19
CA PHE A 381 -19.89 -1.14 5.67
C PHE A 381 -20.26 -0.19 4.53
N PRO A 382 -20.71 1.04 4.80
CA PRO A 382 -21.07 2.02 3.76
C PRO A 382 -19.93 2.37 2.80
N ASP A 383 -18.69 2.12 3.22
CA ASP A 383 -17.48 2.24 2.41
C ASP A 383 -17.19 0.96 1.59
N GLY A 384 -18.12 0.02 1.47
CA GLY A 384 -18.01 -1.22 0.69
C GLY A 384 -17.03 -2.25 1.24
N THR A 385 -16.39 -1.99 2.39
CA THR A 385 -15.50 -2.95 3.05
C THR A 385 -16.27 -3.96 3.90
N TYR A 386 -15.65 -5.10 4.21
CA TYR A 386 -16.15 -6.07 5.20
C TYR A 386 -15.47 -5.94 6.57
N ARG A 387 -14.23 -5.46 6.59
CA ARG A 387 -13.30 -5.31 7.72
C ARG A 387 -12.99 -6.63 8.41
N PRO A 388 -12.44 -7.63 7.71
CA PRO A 388 -12.27 -8.97 8.25
C PRO A 388 -11.30 -9.06 9.44
N ASN A 389 -10.39 -8.10 9.58
CA ASN A 389 -9.40 -8.06 10.66
C ASN A 389 -9.87 -7.32 11.92
N GLU A 390 -11.01 -6.62 11.86
CA GLU A 390 -11.58 -6.01 13.06
C GLU A 390 -12.10 -7.09 14.02
N ARG A 391 -11.90 -6.86 15.32
CA ARG A 391 -12.41 -7.73 16.38
C ARG A 391 -13.93 -7.72 16.37
N ILE A 392 -14.55 -8.90 16.42
CA ILE A 392 -16.00 -9.00 16.45
C ILE A 392 -16.52 -8.78 17.87
N SER A 393 -17.43 -7.82 18.03
CA SER A 393 -18.16 -7.64 19.28
C SER A 393 -19.25 -8.69 19.42
N ARG A 394 -19.64 -8.99 20.66
CA ARG A 394 -20.70 -9.95 20.97
C ARG A 394 -22.02 -9.60 20.27
N ARG A 395 -22.37 -8.31 20.22
CA ARG A 395 -23.58 -7.85 19.50
C ARG A 395 -23.52 -8.12 17.99
N HIS A 396 -22.36 -7.95 17.35
CA HIS A 396 -22.23 -8.17 15.90
C HIS A 396 -22.30 -9.66 15.56
N ALA A 397 -21.69 -10.52 16.39
CA ALA A 397 -21.83 -11.97 16.24
C ALA A 397 -23.29 -12.41 16.39
N ALA A 398 -24.00 -11.89 17.40
CA ALA A 398 -25.42 -12.19 17.59
C ALA A 398 -26.28 -11.72 16.41
N LEU A 399 -26.03 -10.53 15.86
CA LEU A 399 -26.73 -10.04 14.68
C LEU A 399 -26.56 -10.98 13.47
N MET A 400 -25.36 -11.53 13.25
CA MET A 400 -25.13 -12.51 12.19
C MET A 400 -25.95 -13.78 12.40
N LEU A 401 -26.00 -14.30 13.63
CA LEU A 401 -26.79 -15.49 13.97
C LEU A 401 -28.30 -15.24 13.84
N ILE A 402 -28.79 -14.08 14.27
CA ILE A 402 -30.20 -13.69 14.14
C ILE A 402 -30.63 -13.66 12.68
N ARG A 403 -29.78 -13.13 11.79
CA ARG A 403 -30.05 -13.07 10.35
C ARG A 403 -30.05 -14.45 9.72
N ASP A 404 -29.08 -15.29 10.06
CA ASP A 404 -29.01 -16.65 9.55
C ASP A 404 -30.23 -17.49 9.95
N LEU A 405 -30.63 -17.39 11.22
CA LEU A 405 -31.76 -18.12 11.78
C LEU A 405 -33.12 -17.45 11.53
N GLN A 406 -33.12 -16.27 10.90
CA GLN A 406 -34.31 -15.45 10.62
C GLN A 406 -35.18 -15.20 11.87
N LEU A 407 -34.53 -14.98 13.03
CA LEU A 407 -35.24 -14.84 14.30
C LEU A 407 -35.87 -13.46 14.46
N THR A 408 -37.06 -13.44 15.06
CA THR A 408 -37.80 -12.24 15.42
C THR A 408 -38.02 -12.17 16.91
N LEU A 409 -38.19 -10.95 17.45
CA LEU A 409 -38.40 -10.75 18.88
C LEU A 409 -39.72 -11.42 19.28
N PRO A 410 -39.72 -12.36 20.25
CA PRO A 410 -40.97 -12.95 20.72
C PRO A 410 -41.87 -11.88 21.31
N GLU A 411 -43.17 -12.00 21.02
CA GLU A 411 -44.17 -11.06 21.51
C GLU A 411 -44.16 -10.99 23.04
N GLY A 412 -44.18 -9.78 23.59
CA GLY A 412 -44.16 -9.56 25.04
C GLY A 412 -42.82 -9.85 25.73
N TYR A 413 -41.74 -10.18 25.01
CA TYR A 413 -40.45 -10.42 25.63
C TYR A 413 -39.86 -9.13 26.23
N ALA A 414 -39.63 -9.14 27.54
CA ALA A 414 -38.94 -8.08 28.26
C ALA A 414 -37.47 -8.50 28.50
N VAL A 415 -36.54 -7.65 28.05
CA VAL A 415 -35.10 -7.84 28.27
C VAL A 415 -34.79 -7.85 29.76
N LYS A 416 -34.02 -8.85 30.20
CA LYS A 416 -33.63 -9.06 31.60
C LYS A 416 -32.23 -8.51 31.87
N ALA A 417 -31.39 -8.42 30.84
CA ALA A 417 -30.04 -7.90 30.92
C ALA A 417 -30.00 -6.43 31.37
N GLN A 418 -29.21 -6.14 32.41
CA GLN A 418 -29.10 -4.82 33.02
C GLN A 418 -28.31 -3.81 32.17
N ASP A 419 -27.52 -4.29 31.21
CA ASP A 419 -26.66 -3.50 30.33
C ASP A 419 -27.21 -3.32 28.91
N VAL A 420 -28.50 -3.60 28.72
CA VAL A 420 -29.23 -3.41 27.47
C VAL A 420 -30.45 -2.52 27.73
N LYS A 421 -30.49 -1.35 27.08
CA LYS A 421 -31.52 -0.32 27.31
C LYS A 421 -32.40 -0.15 26.07
N PRO A 422 -33.71 0.12 26.21
CA PRO A 422 -34.60 0.38 25.07
C PRO A 422 -34.14 1.51 24.13
N THR A 423 -33.32 2.44 24.62
CA THR A 423 -32.73 3.53 23.83
C THR A 423 -31.51 3.12 23.00
N ASP A 424 -30.96 1.92 23.22
CA ASP A 424 -29.81 1.46 22.47
C ASP A 424 -30.21 1.17 21.01
N PRO A 425 -29.43 1.63 20.02
CA PRO A 425 -29.76 1.43 18.61
C PRO A 425 -29.75 -0.06 18.18
N TRP A 426 -29.26 -0.95 19.04
CA TRP A 426 -29.17 -2.40 18.86
C TRP A 426 -30.05 -3.17 19.88
N TYR A 427 -30.98 -2.48 20.56
CA TYR A 427 -31.83 -3.08 21.60
C TYR A 427 -32.60 -4.29 21.09
N LYS A 428 -33.22 -4.17 19.91
CA LYS A 428 -34.05 -5.24 19.33
C LYS A 428 -33.23 -6.51 19.09
N GLU A 429 -32.02 -6.36 18.55
CA GLU A 429 -31.10 -7.46 18.28
C GLU A 429 -30.67 -8.15 19.59
N MET A 430 -30.37 -7.39 20.64
CA MET A 430 -29.99 -7.98 21.92
C MET A 430 -31.17 -8.62 22.65
N ALA A 431 -32.38 -8.08 22.48
CA ALA A 431 -33.59 -8.69 23.01
C ALA A 431 -33.85 -10.06 22.35
N ILE A 432 -33.69 -10.16 21.03
CA ILE A 432 -33.74 -11.45 20.31
C ILE A 432 -32.63 -12.37 20.79
N ALA A 433 -31.39 -11.86 20.88
CA ALA A 433 -30.25 -12.66 21.29
C ALA A 433 -30.40 -13.23 22.71
N GLU A 434 -31.01 -12.48 23.63
CA GLU A 434 -31.33 -12.94 24.98
C GLU A 434 -32.49 -13.95 24.99
N ALA A 435 -33.56 -13.67 24.24
CA ALA A 435 -34.75 -14.51 24.19
C ALA A 435 -34.47 -15.92 23.68
N TYR A 436 -33.61 -16.05 22.66
CA TYR A 436 -33.22 -17.34 22.08
C TYR A 436 -31.91 -17.89 22.67
N GLY A 437 -31.33 -17.22 23.67
CA GLY A 437 -30.08 -17.67 24.28
C GLY A 437 -28.89 -17.69 23.31
N LEU A 438 -28.88 -16.85 22.28
CA LEU A 438 -27.74 -16.70 21.37
C LEU A 438 -26.52 -16.15 22.11
N LEU A 439 -26.76 -15.18 22.99
CA LEU A 439 -25.76 -14.68 23.93
C LEU A 439 -26.15 -15.08 25.34
N THR A 440 -25.20 -15.69 26.06
CA THR A 440 -25.32 -15.92 27.49
C THR A 440 -24.41 -14.94 28.21
N GLY A 441 -24.99 -14.23 29.16
CA GLY A 441 -24.36 -13.24 30.01
C GLY A 441 -23.83 -13.81 31.33
N TYR A 442 -23.29 -12.94 32.17
CA TYR A 442 -22.95 -13.23 33.57
C TYR A 442 -23.31 -12.02 34.43
N ASN A 443 -23.58 -12.22 35.72
CA ASN A 443 -23.97 -11.15 36.65
C ASN A 443 -25.14 -10.27 36.15
N GLY A 444 -26.11 -10.87 35.44
CA GLY A 444 -27.26 -10.16 34.88
C GLY A 444 -26.97 -9.25 33.68
N LYS A 445 -25.82 -9.41 33.00
CA LYS A 445 -25.39 -8.58 31.86
C LYS A 445 -24.98 -9.40 30.65
N LEU A 446 -25.22 -8.90 29.43
CA LEU A 446 -24.90 -9.58 28.16
C LEU A 446 -23.56 -9.16 27.55
N TYR A 447 -23.04 -8.01 27.95
CA TYR A 447 -21.79 -7.40 27.49
C TYR A 447 -21.74 -7.22 25.96
N PRO A 448 -22.72 -6.54 25.35
CA PRO A 448 -22.88 -6.47 23.88
C PRO A 448 -21.67 -5.86 23.15
N ASN A 449 -20.94 -4.99 23.82
CA ASN A 449 -19.81 -4.25 23.25
C ASN A 449 -18.46 -4.94 23.47
N GLU A 450 -18.40 -5.97 24.34
CA GLU A 450 -17.17 -6.73 24.54
C GLU A 450 -16.85 -7.56 23.30
N TYR A 451 -15.55 -7.75 23.07
CA TYR A 451 -15.09 -8.62 21.99
C TYR A 451 -15.24 -10.09 22.38
N MET A 452 -15.59 -10.91 21.40
CA MET A 452 -15.82 -12.34 21.61
C MET A 452 -14.51 -13.11 21.61
N THR A 453 -14.33 -13.99 22.59
CA THR A 453 -13.22 -14.96 22.61
C THR A 453 -13.52 -16.18 21.74
N ARG A 454 -12.49 -16.90 21.30
CA ARG A 454 -12.64 -18.15 20.54
C ARG A 454 -13.45 -19.20 21.29
N ALA A 455 -13.22 -19.37 22.59
CA ALA A 455 -14.01 -20.27 23.43
C ALA A 455 -15.49 -19.88 23.52
N GLN A 456 -15.80 -18.58 23.60
CA GLN A 456 -17.18 -18.10 23.57
C GLN A 456 -17.85 -18.36 22.22
N MET A 457 -17.13 -18.12 21.11
CA MET A 457 -17.63 -18.46 19.78
C MET A 457 -17.94 -19.97 19.68
N ALA A 458 -17.05 -20.84 20.17
CA ALA A 458 -17.30 -22.29 20.15
C ALA A 458 -18.55 -22.69 20.92
N ALA A 459 -18.69 -22.16 22.14
CA ALA A 459 -19.86 -22.45 22.97
C ALA A 459 -21.16 -21.96 22.34
N ILE A 460 -21.15 -20.76 21.74
CA ILE A 460 -22.32 -20.20 21.06
C ILE A 460 -22.68 -21.04 19.85
N LEU A 461 -21.75 -21.29 18.92
CA LEU A 461 -22.03 -22.06 17.71
C LEU A 461 -22.54 -23.46 18.07
N THR A 462 -21.88 -24.16 19.01
CA THR A 462 -22.28 -25.51 19.43
C THR A 462 -23.68 -25.54 20.02
N ARG A 463 -24.06 -24.52 20.79
CA ARG A 463 -25.40 -24.41 21.37
C ARG A 463 -26.46 -24.09 20.32
N VAL A 464 -26.16 -23.13 19.45
CA VAL A 464 -27.10 -22.58 18.48
C VAL A 464 -27.40 -23.56 17.34
N TYR A 465 -26.39 -24.32 16.91
CA TYR A 465 -26.48 -25.29 15.82
C TYR A 465 -26.33 -26.74 16.33
N ALA A 466 -26.88 -27.02 17.52
CA ALA A 466 -26.76 -28.32 18.16
C ALA A 466 -27.42 -29.46 17.35
N ASP A 467 -28.40 -29.12 16.51
CA ASP A 467 -29.07 -30.01 15.56
C ASP A 467 -28.27 -30.26 14.27
N VAL A 468 -27.34 -29.36 13.94
CA VAL A 468 -26.42 -29.50 12.78
C VAL A 468 -25.17 -30.31 13.15
N TYR A 469 -24.72 -30.24 14.40
CA TYR A 469 -23.46 -30.86 14.81
C TYR A 469 -23.61 -32.28 15.37
N GLU A 470 -22.79 -33.18 14.83
CA GLU A 470 -22.63 -34.52 15.39
C GLU A 470 -21.80 -34.47 16.69
N GLN A 471 -22.22 -35.24 17.68
CA GLN A 471 -21.46 -35.36 18.93
C GLN A 471 -20.18 -36.18 18.71
N PRO A 472 -19.03 -35.76 19.27
CA PRO A 472 -17.78 -36.49 19.09
C PRO A 472 -17.86 -37.88 19.74
N THR A 473 -17.50 -38.93 19.00
CA THR A 473 -17.32 -40.28 19.54
C THR A 473 -16.05 -40.40 20.38
N THR A 474 -15.04 -39.59 20.05
CA THR A 474 -13.78 -39.47 20.80
C THR A 474 -13.38 -38.00 20.89
N ASN A 475 -12.97 -37.55 22.08
CA ASN A 475 -12.42 -36.21 22.27
C ASN A 475 -10.93 -36.18 21.93
N VAL A 476 -10.50 -35.09 21.28
CA VAL A 476 -9.09 -34.77 21.02
C VAL A 476 -8.57 -33.84 22.10
N SER A 477 -7.32 -34.05 22.50
CA SER A 477 -6.63 -33.14 23.42
C SER A 477 -5.99 -32.00 22.65
N PHE A 478 -6.31 -30.76 23.03
CA PHE A 478 -5.60 -29.56 22.57
C PHE A 478 -4.56 -29.17 23.61
N PHE A 479 -3.41 -28.66 23.16
CA PHE A 479 -2.31 -28.29 24.04
C PHE A 479 -2.73 -27.29 25.14
N ASP A 480 -3.64 -26.39 24.82
CA ASP A 480 -4.07 -25.26 25.66
C ASP A 480 -5.54 -25.34 26.09
N VAL A 481 -6.19 -26.50 25.94
CA VAL A 481 -7.57 -26.72 26.38
C VAL A 481 -7.62 -28.01 27.22
N PRO A 482 -7.35 -27.93 28.54
CA PRO A 482 -7.47 -29.10 29.40
C PRO A 482 -8.93 -29.59 29.49
N PRO A 483 -9.18 -30.87 29.85
CA PRO A 483 -10.54 -31.41 30.03
C PRO A 483 -11.42 -30.64 31.03
N SER A 484 -10.80 -29.93 31.97
CA SER A 484 -11.47 -29.07 32.95
C SER A 484 -11.88 -27.68 32.41
N HIS A 485 -11.42 -27.30 31.22
CA HIS A 485 -11.77 -26.02 30.62
C HIS A 485 -13.27 -25.98 30.29
N TRP A 486 -13.95 -24.90 30.64
CA TRP A 486 -15.42 -24.80 30.51
C TRP A 486 -15.92 -24.99 29.07
N ALA A 487 -15.13 -24.58 28.07
CA ALA A 487 -15.45 -24.76 26.65
C ALA A 487 -14.93 -26.08 26.05
N TYR A 488 -14.32 -26.97 26.82
CA TYR A 488 -13.65 -28.19 26.33
C TYR A 488 -14.56 -29.04 25.42
N ARG A 489 -15.82 -29.25 25.83
CA ARG A 489 -16.79 -30.02 25.04
C ARG A 489 -17.15 -29.32 23.74
N ALA A 490 -17.48 -28.02 23.79
CA ALA A 490 -17.84 -27.25 22.60
C ALA A 490 -16.70 -27.20 21.57
N ILE A 491 -15.47 -27.04 22.04
CA ILE A 491 -14.27 -27.04 21.18
C ILE A 491 -14.10 -28.40 20.50
N ASN A 492 -14.28 -29.49 21.24
CA ASN A 492 -14.23 -30.85 20.68
C ASN A 492 -15.35 -31.10 19.67
N THR A 493 -16.58 -30.64 19.92
CA THR A 493 -17.68 -30.72 18.96
C THR A 493 -17.35 -29.97 17.67
N LEU A 494 -16.84 -28.74 17.75
CA LEU A 494 -16.44 -28.01 16.55
C LEU A 494 -15.30 -28.71 15.79
N TYR A 495 -14.38 -29.35 16.50
CA TYR A 495 -13.27 -30.09 15.87
C TYR A 495 -13.74 -31.36 15.17
N SER A 496 -14.57 -32.18 15.82
CA SER A 496 -15.11 -33.41 15.20
C SER A 496 -15.95 -33.10 13.96
N ASN A 497 -16.57 -31.92 13.92
CA ASN A 497 -17.32 -31.42 12.77
C ASN A 497 -16.47 -30.63 11.76
N GLY A 498 -15.15 -30.59 11.90
CA GLY A 498 -14.27 -29.89 10.94
C GLY A 498 -14.45 -28.36 10.89
N ILE A 499 -15.17 -27.77 11.85
CA ILE A 499 -15.38 -26.32 11.95
C ILE A 499 -14.08 -25.63 12.39
N THR A 500 -13.28 -26.31 13.22
CA THR A 500 -11.96 -25.86 13.65
C THR A 500 -10.93 -26.99 13.56
N ILE A 501 -9.70 -26.64 13.17
CA ILE A 501 -8.59 -27.61 13.03
C ILE A 501 -7.31 -27.16 13.76
N ASN A 502 -7.34 -26.03 14.46
CA ASN A 502 -6.15 -25.43 15.06
C ASN A 502 -5.77 -26.09 16.39
N ASN A 503 -4.49 -26.42 16.55
CA ASN A 503 -3.87 -26.83 17.82
C ASN A 503 -2.49 -26.13 17.94
N PRO A 504 -2.25 -25.23 18.93
CA PRO A 504 -3.14 -24.86 20.04
C PRO A 504 -4.43 -24.17 19.56
N TYR A 505 -5.52 -24.36 20.31
CA TYR A 505 -6.84 -23.84 19.96
C TYR A 505 -6.95 -22.32 20.19
N ARG A 506 -6.24 -21.81 21.20
CA ARG A 506 -6.19 -20.43 21.71
C ARG A 506 -7.54 -19.94 22.23
N PRO A 507 -8.09 -20.55 23.30
CA PRO A 507 -9.47 -20.29 23.74
C PRO A 507 -9.74 -18.83 24.14
N ASN A 508 -8.72 -18.10 24.61
CA ASN A 508 -8.84 -16.73 25.10
C ASN A 508 -8.55 -15.66 24.03
N ASP A 509 -8.09 -16.04 22.84
CA ASP A 509 -7.85 -15.07 21.77
C ASP A 509 -9.18 -14.45 21.31
N ILE A 510 -9.13 -13.15 21.01
CA ILE A 510 -10.27 -12.43 20.44
C ILE A 510 -10.47 -12.83 18.98
N VAL A 511 -11.72 -13.11 18.62
CA VAL A 511 -12.12 -13.47 17.26
C VAL A 511 -12.24 -12.22 16.39
N THR A 512 -11.75 -12.29 15.16
CA THR A 512 -12.00 -11.26 14.13
C THR A 512 -13.29 -11.53 13.36
N ARG A 513 -13.84 -10.50 12.70
CA ARG A 513 -15.03 -10.65 11.83
C ARG A 513 -14.83 -11.72 10.76
N GLY A 514 -13.66 -11.75 10.12
CA GLY A 514 -13.31 -12.75 9.11
C GLY A 514 -13.21 -14.15 9.69
N GLN A 515 -12.63 -14.31 10.87
CA GLN A 515 -12.59 -15.62 11.55
C GLN A 515 -14.00 -16.11 11.90
N PHE A 516 -14.88 -15.23 12.41
CA PHE A 516 -16.26 -15.61 12.70
C PHE A 516 -17.01 -16.00 11.41
N ALA A 517 -16.80 -15.27 10.30
CA ALA A 517 -17.37 -15.60 8.99
C ALA A 517 -16.94 -16.99 8.49
N LEU A 518 -15.66 -17.34 8.64
CA LEU A 518 -15.15 -18.66 8.25
C LEU A 518 -15.81 -19.78 9.08
N PHE A 519 -15.90 -19.61 10.40
CA PHE A 519 -16.56 -20.59 11.27
C PHE A 519 -18.04 -20.74 10.92
N LEU A 520 -18.73 -19.62 10.70
CA LEU A 520 -20.14 -19.63 10.31
C LEU A 520 -20.32 -20.28 8.94
N LYS A 521 -19.49 -19.96 7.93
CA LYS A 521 -19.54 -20.61 6.62
C LYS A 521 -19.40 -22.12 6.73
N ARG A 522 -18.40 -22.62 7.45
CA ARG A 522 -18.20 -24.07 7.68
C ARG A 522 -19.39 -24.71 8.39
N THR A 523 -20.06 -23.96 9.28
CA THR A 523 -21.30 -24.41 9.92
C THR A 523 -22.43 -24.55 8.90
N LEU A 524 -22.58 -23.56 8.02
CA LEU A 524 -23.61 -23.53 6.99
C LEU A 524 -23.38 -24.55 5.88
N ASP A 525 -22.13 -24.89 5.57
CA ASP A 525 -21.79 -25.97 4.62
C ASP A 525 -22.22 -27.35 5.12
N LYS A 526 -22.45 -27.50 6.44
CA LYS A 526 -22.94 -28.74 7.05
C LYS A 526 -24.47 -28.83 7.13
N LYS A 527 -25.16 -27.70 7.01
CA LYS A 527 -26.62 -27.61 7.05
C LYS A 527 -27.19 -27.94 5.68
#